data_AF-A0A100Y6D3-F1
#
_entry.id   AF-A0A100Y6D3-F1
#
_cell.length_a   1.000
_cell.length_b   1.000
_cell.length_c   1.000
_cell.angle_alpha   90.00
_cell.angle_beta   90.00
_cell.angle_gamma   90.00
#
_symmetry.space_group_name_H-M   'P 1'
#
loop_
_entity.id
_entity.type
_entity.pdbx_description
1 polymer ?
#
loop_
_entity_poly.entity_id
_entity_poly.type
_entity_poly.pdbx_seq_one_letter_code
_entity_poly.pdbx_strand_id
1 'polypeptide(L)'
;MSGIEFQNHRVDIECEVVSGSAPESPDTRVVTVNPFVPSLYGADSYTPNGAFPTMTLLQALGDDAFMKFESERHAALEASRVLWPKVRMLFQYYLQGNTKMFTRIAQQQFGLTWEPSTSHERTTVAYQAMGTATVVITGTTGATSSNIIGRFSRKHSAAIKRHRDHLLTFRRRGQSSANLERDVFTELNRFIEHHESWEMGLLERFFRPSDKSAFEELVLYRDEFSLVRDLYQQGFELACKCLWPLIAAQNSVKRGNPDDFGEVHPDRVPEKQRPKNLDKFDKTSQCLQDRICGTSSRLGADRKALLKTKPPPENTILGTRQHITTSRQAAFVKR
;
A
#
# COMPACT_ATOMS: atom_id res chain seq x y z
N MET A 1 -18.38 6.15 16.03
CA MET A 1 -19.36 7.24 15.80
C MET A 1 -19.42 7.59 14.32
N SER A 2 -20.56 7.34 13.65
CA SER A 2 -20.78 7.76 12.25
C SER A 2 -21.29 9.20 12.23
N GLY A 3 -20.42 10.16 11.90
CA GLY A 3 -20.78 11.57 11.83
C GLY A 3 -21.47 11.90 10.50
N ILE A 4 -22.79 12.17 10.55
CA ILE A 4 -23.57 12.81 9.47
C ILE A 4 -23.58 14.35 9.67
N GLU A 5 -22.81 14.86 10.63
CA GLU A 5 -23.05 16.19 11.22
C GLU A 5 -22.62 17.37 10.35
N PHE A 6 -21.74 17.19 9.36
CA PHE A 6 -21.24 18.32 8.55
C PHE A 6 -22.17 18.80 7.43
N GLN A 7 -23.20 18.02 7.04
CA GLN A 7 -24.06 18.42 5.92
C GLN A 7 -24.91 19.68 6.21
N ASN A 8 -25.12 19.99 7.49
CA ASN A 8 -25.90 21.15 7.93
C ASN A 8 -25.03 22.29 8.50
N HIS A 9 -23.70 22.14 8.49
CA HIS A 9 -22.78 23.12 9.05
C HIS A 9 -22.01 23.79 7.91
N ARG A 10 -22.31 25.06 7.64
CA ARG A 10 -21.46 25.90 6.79
C ARG A 10 -20.24 26.29 7.61
N VAL A 11 -19.11 25.64 7.34
CA VAL A 11 -17.81 26.06 7.89
C VAL A 11 -17.25 27.13 6.95
N ASP A 12 -17.43 28.40 7.31
CA ASP A 12 -16.68 29.48 6.68
C ASP A 12 -15.33 29.57 7.39
N ILE A 13 -14.26 29.07 6.73
CA ILE A 13 -12.89 29.19 7.24
C ILE A 13 -12.34 30.53 6.75
N GLU A 14 -12.49 31.58 7.56
CA GLU A 14 -11.79 32.84 7.35
C GLU A 14 -10.30 32.62 7.65
N CYS A 15 -9.50 32.47 6.60
CA CYS A 15 -8.05 32.33 6.70
C CYS A 15 -7.40 33.69 6.47
N GLU A 16 -6.66 34.18 7.46
CA GLU A 16 -5.71 35.26 7.23
C GLU A 16 -4.41 34.67 6.64
N VAL A 17 -3.92 35.23 5.52
CA VAL A 17 -2.63 34.83 4.95
C VAL A 17 -1.53 35.46 5.79
N VAL A 18 -1.06 34.73 6.81
CA VAL A 18 0.04 35.17 7.65
C VAL A 18 1.35 34.96 6.90
N SER A 19 2.14 36.03 6.76
CA SER A 19 3.49 35.93 6.18
C SER A 19 4.41 35.23 7.18
N GLY A 20 5.20 34.23 6.75
CA GLY A 20 6.07 33.44 7.63
C GLY A 20 7.18 34.22 8.35
N SER A 21 7.29 35.53 8.12
CA SER A 21 8.19 36.47 8.79
C SER A 21 7.53 37.27 9.92
N ALA A 22 6.21 37.21 10.08
CA ALA A 22 5.50 37.90 11.15
C ALA A 22 5.52 37.05 12.43
N PRO A 23 5.89 37.63 13.59
CA PRO A 23 5.82 36.91 14.85
C PRO A 23 4.37 36.55 15.18
N GLU A 24 4.15 35.30 15.57
CA GLU A 24 2.83 34.83 16.03
C GLU A 24 2.36 35.62 17.25
N SER A 25 1.09 36.02 17.24
CA SER A 25 0.47 36.55 18.44
C SER A 25 0.31 35.42 19.46
N PRO A 26 0.73 35.61 20.72
CA PRO A 26 0.63 34.59 21.76
C PRO A 26 -0.81 34.13 22.07
N ASP A 27 -1.82 34.88 21.62
CA ASP A 27 -3.24 34.55 21.80
C ASP A 27 -3.85 33.82 20.58
N THR A 28 -3.12 33.66 19.47
CA THR A 28 -3.63 33.04 18.24
C THR A 28 -3.51 31.52 18.33
N ARG A 29 -4.64 30.83 18.31
CA ARG A 29 -4.67 29.36 18.20
C ARG A 29 -4.41 28.94 16.76
N VAL A 30 -3.42 28.08 16.58
CA VAL A 30 -2.99 27.58 15.29
C VAL A 30 -3.56 26.19 15.06
N VAL A 31 -4.18 25.97 13.91
CA VAL A 31 -4.69 24.67 13.49
C VAL A 31 -4.17 24.37 12.10
N THR A 32 -3.15 23.53 11.99
CA THR A 32 -2.62 23.07 10.70
C THR A 32 -3.08 21.63 10.46
N VAL A 33 -4.22 21.47 9.81
CA VAL A 33 -4.76 20.13 9.54
C VAL A 33 -4.51 19.78 8.08
N ASN A 34 -3.46 19.00 7.85
CA ASN A 34 -3.42 18.13 6.68
C ASN A 34 -3.70 16.70 7.16
N PRO A 35 -4.93 16.18 6.98
CA PRO A 35 -5.28 14.85 7.50
C PRO A 35 -4.50 13.73 6.79
N PHE A 36 -3.84 14.04 5.67
CA PHE A 36 -3.03 13.12 4.90
C PHE A 36 -1.57 13.08 5.36
N VAL A 37 -1.17 13.79 6.41
CA VAL A 37 0.22 13.80 6.88
C VAL A 37 0.29 13.52 8.38
N PRO A 38 1.13 12.57 8.83
CA PRO A 38 1.34 12.28 10.25
C PRO A 38 1.79 13.55 10.99
N SER A 39 1.10 13.88 12.07
CA SER A 39 1.28 15.13 12.81
C SER A 39 1.18 14.89 14.32
N LEU A 40 1.68 15.81 15.13
CA LEU A 40 1.67 15.70 16.59
C LEU A 40 0.28 16.08 17.14
N TYR A 41 -0.34 15.18 17.92
CA TYR A 41 -1.71 15.38 18.45
C TYR A 41 -1.86 16.60 19.35
N GLY A 42 -0.80 16.93 20.11
CA GLY A 42 -0.80 18.00 21.12
C GLY A 42 -0.12 19.29 20.71
N ALA A 43 0.16 19.51 19.42
CA ALA A 43 0.80 20.74 18.97
C ALA A 43 -0.12 21.96 19.18
N ASP A 44 0.36 22.97 19.90
CA ASP A 44 -0.36 24.20 20.26
C ASP A 44 0.27 25.47 19.67
N SER A 45 1.35 25.33 18.90
CA SER A 45 2.12 26.39 18.24
C SER A 45 2.84 25.82 17.01
N TYR A 46 3.48 26.64 16.16
CA TYR A 46 4.22 26.13 14.99
C TYR A 46 5.65 25.66 15.32
N THR A 47 6.10 25.80 16.57
CA THR A 47 7.48 25.46 16.99
C THR A 47 7.77 23.96 17.15
N PRO A 48 6.89 23.11 17.71
CA PRO A 48 7.19 21.70 17.87
C PRO A 48 7.17 20.95 16.53
N ASN A 49 8.09 19.99 16.36
CA ASN A 49 8.05 19.05 15.24
C ASN A 49 6.70 18.31 15.25
N GLY A 50 6.05 18.17 14.09
CA GLY A 50 4.69 17.63 14.01
C GLY A 50 3.58 18.68 13.98
N ALA A 51 3.89 19.96 14.20
CA ALA A 51 2.93 21.06 14.19
C ALA A 51 2.71 21.72 12.84
N PHE A 52 3.49 21.39 11.81
CA PHE A 52 3.22 21.83 10.44
C PHE A 52 3.49 20.66 9.50
N PRO A 53 2.48 20.09 8.83
CA PRO A 53 2.60 18.87 8.04
C PRO A 53 3.83 18.80 7.11
N THR A 54 4.03 19.82 6.29
CA THR A 54 5.17 19.86 5.35
C THR A 54 6.51 19.97 6.08
N MET A 55 6.58 20.79 7.14
CA MET A 55 7.80 20.95 7.93
C MET A 55 8.11 19.67 8.72
N THR A 56 7.07 18.98 9.18
CA THR A 56 7.19 17.70 9.88
C THR A 56 7.87 16.67 8.99
N LEU A 57 7.39 16.52 7.75
CA LEU A 57 8.02 15.61 6.79
C LEU A 57 9.44 16.06 6.43
N LEU A 58 9.67 17.36 6.25
CA LEU A 58 11.00 17.91 5.93
C LEU A 58 12.01 17.65 7.06
N GLN A 59 11.63 17.93 8.30
CA GLN A 59 12.49 17.71 9.48
C GLN A 59 12.72 16.22 9.73
N ALA A 60 11.69 15.39 9.52
CA ALA A 60 11.76 13.95 9.79
C ALA A 60 12.57 13.19 8.74
N LEU A 61 12.50 13.60 7.46
CA LEU A 61 13.23 12.95 6.36
C LEU A 61 14.57 13.63 6.03
N GLY A 62 14.70 14.93 6.31
CA GLY A 62 15.73 15.79 5.73
C GLY A 62 15.47 16.10 4.26
N ASP A 63 16.15 17.13 3.75
CA ASP A 63 15.91 17.72 2.42
C ASP A 63 15.90 16.69 1.28
N ASP A 64 16.94 15.86 1.18
CA ASP A 64 17.09 14.91 0.06
C ASP A 64 16.01 13.83 0.03
N ALA A 65 15.67 13.27 1.18
CA ALA A 65 14.67 12.20 1.27
C ALA A 65 13.25 12.76 1.16
N PHE A 66 13.01 13.95 1.70
CA PHE A 66 11.76 14.69 1.50
C PHE A 66 11.51 14.98 0.02
N MET A 67 12.51 15.51 -0.71
CA MET A 67 12.37 15.80 -2.14
C MET A 67 12.09 14.54 -2.97
N LYS A 68 12.73 13.41 -2.62
CA LYS A 68 12.44 12.11 -3.27
C LYS A 68 11.02 11.63 -2.96
N PHE A 69 10.59 11.70 -1.71
CA PHE A 69 9.25 11.33 -1.29
C PHE A 69 8.19 12.16 -2.03
N GLU A 70 8.33 13.49 -2.03
CA GLU A 70 7.39 14.37 -2.71
C GLU A 70 7.39 14.12 -4.23
N SER A 71 8.56 13.87 -4.84
CA SER A 71 8.64 13.53 -6.26
C SER A 71 7.91 12.22 -6.59
N GLU A 72 8.14 11.14 -5.82
CA GLU A 72 7.45 9.87 -6.03
C GLU A 72 5.95 10.00 -5.77
N ARG A 73 5.54 10.72 -4.72
CA ARG A 73 4.14 10.97 -4.38
C ARG A 73 3.42 11.75 -5.49
N HIS A 74 4.00 12.83 -6.00
CA HIS A 74 3.41 13.59 -7.12
C HIS A 74 3.27 12.73 -8.38
N ALA A 75 4.31 11.95 -8.72
CA ALA A 75 4.25 11.05 -9.86
C ALA A 75 3.17 9.97 -9.69
N ALA A 76 3.01 9.43 -8.48
CA ALA A 76 2.00 8.43 -8.16
C ALA A 76 0.57 8.99 -8.28
N LEU A 77 0.33 10.21 -7.77
CA LEU A 77 -0.96 10.89 -7.91
C LEU A 77 -1.30 11.17 -9.37
N GLU A 78 -0.34 11.68 -10.15
CA GLU A 78 -0.52 11.94 -11.58
C GLU A 78 -0.79 10.63 -12.35
N ALA A 79 -0.02 9.58 -12.09
CA ALA A 79 -0.23 8.28 -12.70
C ALA A 79 -1.60 7.69 -12.34
N SER A 80 -2.04 7.83 -11.09
CA SER A 80 -3.36 7.36 -10.63
C SER A 80 -4.51 8.11 -11.32
N ARG A 81 -4.35 9.42 -11.56
CA ARG A 81 -5.40 10.28 -12.16
C ARG A 81 -5.43 10.22 -13.68
N VAL A 82 -4.28 10.12 -14.34
CA VAL A 82 -4.17 10.27 -15.80
C VAL A 82 -3.85 8.96 -16.52
N LEU A 83 -2.88 8.20 -16.02
CA LEU A 83 -2.41 6.97 -16.68
C LEU A 83 -3.30 5.78 -16.35
N TRP A 84 -3.65 5.58 -15.08
CA TRP A 84 -4.41 4.42 -14.62
C TRP A 84 -5.77 4.28 -15.31
N PRO A 85 -6.58 5.32 -15.52
CA PRO A 85 -7.86 5.17 -16.23
C PRO A 85 -7.70 4.61 -17.65
N LYS A 86 -6.62 5.00 -18.35
CA LYS A 86 -6.29 4.50 -19.70
C LYS A 86 -5.88 3.02 -19.64
N VAL A 87 -5.03 2.67 -18.68
CA VAL A 87 -4.59 1.29 -18.44
C VAL A 87 -5.79 0.42 -18.08
N ARG A 88 -6.65 0.90 -17.20
CA ARG A 88 -7.85 0.19 -16.74
C ARG A 88 -8.76 -0.14 -17.91
N MET A 89 -9.04 0.84 -18.77
CA MET A 89 -9.86 0.67 -19.96
C MET A 89 -9.22 -0.33 -20.95
N LEU A 90 -7.92 -0.21 -21.22
CA LEU A 90 -7.19 -1.14 -22.10
C LEU A 90 -7.29 -2.58 -21.57
N PHE A 91 -7.02 -2.77 -20.27
CA PHE A 91 -7.00 -4.08 -19.65
C PHE A 91 -8.41 -4.70 -19.53
N GLN A 92 -9.46 -3.88 -19.34
CA GLN A 92 -10.84 -4.35 -19.39
C GLN A 92 -11.19 -4.93 -20.77
N TYR A 93 -10.84 -4.25 -21.87
CA TYR A 93 -11.07 -4.79 -23.21
C TYR A 93 -10.25 -6.05 -23.49
N TYR A 94 -9.04 -6.14 -22.93
CA TYR A 94 -8.24 -7.36 -22.96
C TYR A 94 -8.96 -8.53 -22.27
N LEU A 95 -9.43 -8.34 -21.02
CA LEU A 95 -10.13 -9.37 -20.24
C LEU A 95 -11.48 -9.80 -20.82
N GLN A 96 -12.13 -8.92 -21.59
CA GLN A 96 -13.37 -9.20 -22.31
C GLN A 96 -13.13 -9.88 -23.66
N GLY A 97 -11.87 -9.98 -24.13
CA GLY A 97 -11.55 -10.50 -25.45
C GLY A 97 -11.96 -9.57 -26.60
N ASN A 98 -12.23 -8.29 -26.35
CA ASN A 98 -12.62 -7.32 -27.36
C ASN A 98 -11.40 -6.76 -28.10
N THR A 99 -10.89 -7.52 -29.06
CA THR A 99 -9.65 -7.21 -29.81
C THR A 99 -9.72 -5.87 -30.54
N LYS A 100 -10.88 -5.55 -31.14
CA LYS A 100 -11.07 -4.31 -31.90
C LYS A 100 -10.93 -3.06 -31.02
N MET A 101 -11.60 -3.05 -29.87
CA MET A 101 -11.49 -1.92 -28.94
C MET A 101 -10.13 -1.88 -28.24
N PHE A 102 -9.56 -3.05 -27.92
CA PHE A 102 -8.21 -3.14 -27.37
C PHE A 102 -7.19 -2.46 -28.29
N THR A 103 -7.13 -2.86 -29.57
CA THR A 103 -6.20 -2.29 -30.56
C THR A 103 -6.41 -0.78 -30.70
N ARG A 104 -7.66 -0.33 -30.82
CA ARG A 104 -7.98 1.10 -30.92
C ARG A 104 -7.44 1.88 -29.72
N ILE A 105 -7.67 1.41 -28.49
CA ILE A 105 -7.17 2.09 -27.28
C ILE A 105 -5.64 2.04 -27.21
N ALA A 106 -5.02 0.90 -27.54
CA ALA A 106 -3.56 0.77 -27.55
C ALA A 106 -2.91 1.79 -28.51
N GLN A 107 -3.49 1.98 -29.70
CA GLN A 107 -2.99 2.95 -30.67
C GLN A 107 -3.24 4.40 -30.22
N GLN A 108 -4.47 4.72 -29.80
CA GLN A 108 -4.89 6.09 -29.49
C GLN A 108 -4.31 6.63 -28.17
N GLN A 109 -4.20 5.78 -27.15
CA GLN A 109 -3.84 6.22 -25.78
C GLN A 109 -2.40 5.85 -25.40
N PHE A 110 -1.82 4.83 -26.04
CA PHE A 110 -0.46 4.34 -25.76
C PHE A 110 0.49 4.46 -26.95
N GLY A 111 0.04 5.03 -28.07
CA GLY A 111 0.90 5.31 -29.24
C GLY A 111 1.43 4.05 -29.94
N LEU A 112 0.76 2.91 -29.79
CA LEU A 112 1.18 1.68 -30.46
C LEU A 112 1.12 1.86 -31.98
N THR A 113 2.23 1.66 -32.68
CA THR A 113 2.33 1.91 -34.13
C THR A 113 1.91 0.72 -35.01
N TRP A 114 1.62 -0.42 -34.40
CA TRP A 114 1.28 -1.67 -35.06
C TRP A 114 0.04 -2.32 -34.42
N GLU A 115 -0.56 -3.29 -35.11
CA GLU A 115 -1.74 -4.00 -34.62
C GLU A 115 -1.35 -5.33 -33.93
N PRO A 116 -1.72 -5.54 -32.66
CA PRO A 116 -1.46 -6.79 -31.93
C PRO A 116 -2.37 -7.92 -32.40
N SER A 117 -1.88 -8.62 -33.41
CA SER A 117 -2.54 -9.72 -34.12
C SER A 117 -2.71 -10.98 -33.25
N THR A 118 -1.75 -11.30 -32.38
CA THR A 118 -1.79 -12.51 -31.55
C THR A 118 -2.27 -12.25 -30.12
N SER A 119 -2.79 -13.29 -29.45
CA SER A 119 -3.14 -13.21 -28.02
C SER A 119 -1.92 -12.90 -27.15
N HIS A 120 -0.75 -13.42 -27.52
CA HIS A 120 0.51 -13.14 -26.83
C HIS A 120 0.89 -11.66 -26.94
N GLU A 121 0.82 -11.07 -28.13
CA GLU A 121 1.08 -9.65 -28.35
C GLU A 121 0.16 -8.76 -27.52
N ARG A 122 -1.16 -9.03 -27.52
CA ARG A 122 -2.13 -8.29 -26.71
C ARG A 122 -1.85 -8.43 -25.22
N THR A 123 -1.50 -9.63 -24.76
CA THR A 123 -1.11 -9.88 -23.36
C THR A 123 0.10 -9.05 -22.99
N THR A 124 1.14 -9.06 -23.81
CA THR A 124 2.36 -8.27 -23.57
C THR A 124 2.05 -6.77 -23.45
N VAL A 125 1.27 -6.21 -24.38
CA VAL A 125 0.89 -4.79 -24.35
C VAL A 125 0.09 -4.45 -23.09
N ALA A 126 -0.94 -5.25 -22.75
CA ALA A 126 -1.79 -5.02 -21.59
C ALA A 126 -0.99 -5.03 -20.27
N TYR A 127 -0.15 -6.05 -20.09
CA TYR A 127 0.63 -6.23 -18.87
C TYR A 127 1.81 -5.26 -18.76
N GLN A 128 2.41 -4.82 -19.88
CA GLN A 128 3.40 -3.76 -19.85
C GLN A 128 2.77 -2.43 -19.42
N ALA A 129 1.61 -2.08 -19.97
CA ALA A 129 0.90 -0.86 -19.57
C ALA A 129 0.55 -0.88 -18.07
N MET A 130 0.04 -2.01 -17.57
CA MET A 130 -0.24 -2.22 -16.15
C MET A 130 1.02 -2.15 -15.28
N GLY A 131 2.11 -2.81 -15.69
CA GLY A 131 3.39 -2.78 -14.98
C GLY A 131 3.97 -1.38 -14.88
N THR A 132 3.95 -0.61 -15.98
CA THR A 132 4.43 0.77 -15.99
C THR A 132 3.65 1.65 -15.02
N ALA A 133 2.31 1.61 -15.06
CA ALA A 133 1.49 2.42 -14.16
C ALA A 133 1.70 2.04 -12.68
N THR A 134 1.67 0.75 -12.37
CA THR A 134 1.82 0.26 -10.98
C THR A 134 3.20 0.54 -10.41
N VAL A 135 4.28 0.50 -11.20
CA VAL A 135 5.62 0.89 -10.75
C VAL A 135 5.69 2.38 -10.38
N VAL A 136 5.09 3.26 -11.18
CA VAL A 136 5.05 4.69 -10.86
C VAL A 136 4.23 4.95 -9.59
N ILE A 137 3.06 4.30 -9.46
CA ILE A 137 2.17 4.49 -8.32
C ILE A 137 2.78 3.96 -7.01
N THR A 138 3.48 2.82 -7.05
CA THR A 138 4.04 2.21 -5.83
C THR A 138 5.41 2.74 -5.41
N GLY A 139 6.02 3.59 -6.25
CA GLY A 139 7.34 4.16 -6.04
C GLY A 139 8.48 3.17 -6.30
N THR A 140 9.69 3.71 -6.35
CA THR A 140 10.92 2.92 -6.58
C THR A 140 11.78 2.81 -5.33
N THR A 141 11.66 3.79 -4.43
CA THR A 141 12.41 3.85 -3.20
C THR A 141 12.04 2.69 -2.28
N GLY A 142 13.04 1.92 -1.85
CA GLY A 142 12.85 0.74 -1.00
C GLY A 142 12.09 -0.43 -1.66
N ALA A 143 11.72 -0.33 -2.93
CA ALA A 143 10.93 -1.36 -3.61
C ALA A 143 11.80 -2.55 -4.07
N THR A 144 11.35 -3.77 -3.77
CA THR A 144 12.04 -5.01 -4.17
C THR A 144 11.35 -5.73 -5.34
N SER A 145 10.30 -5.15 -5.90
CA SER A 145 9.47 -5.75 -6.97
C SER A 145 10.30 -6.11 -8.20
N SER A 146 11.18 -5.20 -8.65
CA SER A 146 12.09 -5.43 -9.79
C SER A 146 13.00 -6.66 -9.58
N ASN A 147 13.52 -6.83 -8.36
CA ASN A 147 14.36 -7.97 -7.99
C ASN A 147 13.57 -9.29 -8.02
N ILE A 148 12.34 -9.29 -7.50
CA ILE A 148 11.47 -10.48 -7.49
C ILE A 148 11.08 -10.85 -8.92
N ILE A 149 10.62 -9.88 -9.73
CA ILE A 149 10.24 -10.06 -11.13
C ILE A 149 11.43 -10.55 -11.95
N GLY A 150 12.60 -9.94 -11.79
CA GLY A 150 13.82 -10.35 -12.50
C GLY A 150 14.28 -11.77 -12.13
N ARG A 151 14.20 -12.14 -10.84
CA ARG A 151 14.50 -13.51 -10.39
C ARG A 151 13.50 -14.52 -10.96
N PHE A 152 12.22 -14.19 -10.94
CA PHE A 152 11.18 -15.04 -11.51
C PHE A 152 11.39 -15.22 -13.01
N SER A 153 11.56 -14.13 -13.77
CA SER A 153 11.74 -14.16 -15.22
C SER A 153 12.90 -15.07 -15.64
N ARG A 154 14.07 -14.97 -14.97
CA ARG A 154 15.22 -15.84 -15.22
C ARG A 154 14.90 -17.31 -14.96
N LYS A 155 14.27 -17.62 -13.81
CA LYS A 155 13.92 -19.00 -13.44
C LYS A 155 12.85 -19.57 -14.36
N HIS A 156 11.81 -18.81 -14.64
CA HIS A 156 10.71 -19.20 -15.50
C HIS A 156 11.21 -19.49 -16.93
N SER A 157 12.03 -18.60 -17.49
CA SER A 157 12.63 -18.80 -18.82
C SER A 157 13.54 -20.03 -18.87
N ALA A 158 14.35 -20.26 -17.84
CA ALA A 158 15.19 -21.45 -17.75
C ALA A 158 14.34 -22.72 -17.63
N ALA A 159 13.26 -22.69 -16.82
CA ALA A 159 12.36 -23.81 -16.62
C ALA A 159 11.62 -24.19 -17.91
N ILE A 160 11.07 -23.21 -18.63
CA ILE A 160 10.41 -23.43 -19.93
C ILE A 160 11.33 -24.14 -20.92
N LYS A 161 12.61 -23.74 -20.98
CA LYS A 161 13.58 -24.31 -21.94
C LYS A 161 14.00 -25.74 -21.59
N ARG A 162 14.01 -26.11 -20.31
CA ARG A 162 14.67 -27.33 -19.83
C ARG A 162 13.71 -28.41 -19.31
N HIS A 163 12.51 -28.03 -18.88
CA HIS A 163 11.61 -28.93 -18.15
C HIS A 163 10.20 -28.89 -18.75
N ARG A 164 9.83 -29.96 -19.47
CA ARG A 164 8.51 -30.10 -20.11
C ARG A 164 7.37 -30.04 -19.09
N ASP A 165 7.58 -30.61 -17.90
CA ASP A 165 6.56 -30.66 -16.84
C ASP A 165 6.20 -29.28 -16.29
N HIS A 166 7.13 -28.32 -16.36
CA HIS A 166 6.86 -26.91 -16.03
C HIS A 166 5.78 -26.34 -16.96
N LEU A 167 5.93 -26.53 -18.27
CA LEU A 167 4.95 -26.08 -19.27
C LEU A 167 3.60 -26.78 -19.11
N LEU A 168 3.60 -28.10 -18.89
CA LEU A 168 2.38 -28.86 -18.67
C LEU A 168 1.63 -28.38 -17.42
N THR A 169 2.35 -28.07 -16.35
CA THR A 169 1.76 -27.54 -15.11
C THR A 169 1.09 -26.19 -15.34
N PHE A 170 1.75 -25.26 -16.06
CA PHE A 170 1.16 -23.96 -16.40
C PHE A 170 -0.05 -24.08 -17.33
N ARG A 171 -0.05 -25.02 -18.28
CA ARG A 171 -1.22 -25.28 -19.13
C ARG A 171 -2.39 -25.84 -18.33
N ARG A 172 -2.14 -26.83 -17.48
CA ARG A 172 -3.15 -27.44 -16.60
C ARG A 172 -3.79 -26.41 -15.68
N ARG A 173 -2.98 -25.52 -15.10
CA ARG A 173 -3.43 -24.49 -14.15
C ARG A 173 -3.95 -23.22 -14.83
N GLY A 174 -3.64 -23.00 -16.11
CA GLY A 174 -4.02 -21.82 -16.88
C GLY A 174 -5.53 -21.57 -16.95
N GLN A 175 -6.35 -22.63 -16.93
CA GLN A 175 -7.82 -22.49 -16.89
C GLN A 175 -8.31 -21.84 -15.59
N SER A 176 -7.66 -22.14 -14.46
CA SER A 176 -7.94 -21.52 -13.16
C SER A 176 -7.33 -20.12 -13.04
N SER A 177 -6.33 -19.79 -13.85
CA SER A 177 -5.63 -18.50 -13.83
C SER A 177 -6.46 -17.33 -14.39
N ALA A 178 -7.45 -17.58 -15.24
CA ALA A 178 -8.26 -16.51 -15.83
C ALA A 178 -9.15 -15.79 -14.80
N ASN A 179 -9.66 -16.50 -13.79
CA ASN A 179 -10.39 -15.87 -12.69
C ASN A 179 -9.43 -15.12 -11.77
N LEU A 180 -8.28 -15.73 -11.45
CA LEU A 180 -7.24 -15.09 -10.65
C LEU A 180 -6.73 -13.79 -11.30
N GLU A 181 -6.59 -13.75 -12.62
CA GLU A 181 -6.20 -12.56 -13.38
C GLU A 181 -7.22 -11.42 -13.21
N ARG A 182 -8.53 -11.74 -13.28
CA ARG A 182 -9.59 -10.75 -13.03
C ARG A 182 -9.59 -10.27 -11.58
N ASP A 183 -9.44 -11.20 -10.63
CA ASP A 183 -9.38 -10.86 -9.21
C ASP A 183 -8.20 -9.93 -8.92
N VAL A 184 -7.01 -10.25 -9.45
CA VAL A 184 -5.79 -9.42 -9.32
C VAL A 184 -6.02 -8.03 -9.90
N PHE A 185 -6.61 -7.94 -11.09
CA PHE A 185 -6.86 -6.66 -11.71
C PHE A 185 -7.91 -5.82 -10.93
N THR A 186 -8.97 -6.43 -10.44
CA THR A 186 -9.97 -5.76 -9.59
C THR A 186 -9.35 -5.24 -8.30
N GLU A 187 -8.52 -6.05 -7.64
CA GLU A 187 -7.87 -5.65 -6.40
C GLU A 187 -6.84 -4.53 -6.63
N LEU A 188 -6.05 -4.61 -7.71
CA LEU A 188 -5.15 -3.52 -8.10
C LEU A 188 -5.90 -2.22 -8.34
N ASN A 189 -7.06 -2.28 -9.00
CA ASN A 189 -7.91 -1.10 -9.18
C ASN A 189 -8.37 -0.53 -7.84
N ARG A 190 -8.79 -1.39 -6.91
CA ARG A 190 -9.22 -0.98 -5.57
C ARG A 190 -8.08 -0.30 -4.78
N PHE A 191 -6.87 -0.85 -4.84
CA PHE A 191 -5.68 -0.20 -4.25
C PHE A 191 -5.45 1.19 -4.84
N ILE A 192 -5.52 1.33 -6.17
CA ILE A 192 -5.24 2.61 -6.83
C ILE A 192 -6.35 3.64 -6.56
N GLU A 193 -7.63 3.23 -6.54
CA GLU A 193 -8.75 4.12 -6.18
C GLU A 193 -8.63 4.64 -4.74
N HIS A 194 -8.00 3.87 -3.84
CA HIS A 194 -7.74 4.27 -2.46
C HIS A 194 -6.29 4.69 -2.20
N HIS A 195 -5.56 5.16 -3.22
CA HIS A 195 -4.14 5.56 -3.09
C HIS A 195 -3.89 6.49 -1.90
N GLU A 196 -4.67 7.56 -1.78
CA GLU A 196 -4.52 8.58 -0.73
C GLU A 196 -4.74 8.02 0.69
N SER A 197 -5.37 6.84 0.81
CA SER A 197 -5.62 6.18 2.10
C SER A 197 -4.41 5.40 2.62
N TRP A 198 -3.52 4.94 1.73
CA TRP A 198 -2.37 4.11 2.11
C TRP A 198 -1.01 4.71 1.69
N GLU A 199 -0.97 5.78 0.89
CA GLU A 199 0.27 6.37 0.38
C GLU A 199 1.25 6.76 1.50
N MET A 200 0.74 7.22 2.64
CA MET A 200 1.58 7.58 3.79
C MET A 200 2.25 6.38 4.46
N GLY A 201 1.74 5.16 4.23
CA GLY A 201 2.43 3.93 4.61
C GLY A 201 3.75 3.73 3.85
N LEU A 202 3.96 4.42 2.73
CA LEU A 202 5.24 4.38 1.99
C LEU A 202 6.34 5.19 2.68
N LEU A 203 5.97 6.10 3.59
CA LEU A 203 6.90 7.05 4.22
C LEU A 203 8.05 6.33 4.96
N GLU A 204 7.78 5.16 5.56
CA GLU A 204 8.80 4.32 6.24
C GLU A 204 10.01 4.00 5.34
N ARG A 205 9.81 3.94 4.01
CA ARG A 205 10.87 3.63 3.03
C ARG A 205 11.90 4.74 2.87
N PHE A 206 11.57 5.95 3.31
CA PHE A 206 12.40 7.14 3.18
C PHE A 206 13.15 7.47 4.46
N PHE A 207 12.71 6.91 5.60
CA PHE A 207 13.37 7.09 6.88
C PHE A 207 14.69 6.33 7.00
N ARG A 208 15.68 6.96 7.64
CA ARG A 208 16.88 6.25 8.09
C ARG A 208 16.54 5.40 9.33
N PRO A 209 17.24 4.29 9.58
CA PRO A 209 16.98 3.44 10.74
C PRO A 209 17.03 4.16 12.10
N SER A 210 17.86 5.21 12.22
CA SER A 210 18.02 6.01 13.44
C SER A 210 16.84 6.92 13.74
N ASP A 211 16.02 7.24 12.75
CA ASP A 211 15.06 8.36 12.82
C ASP A 211 13.61 7.85 13.01
N LYS A 212 13.43 6.53 13.13
CA LYS A 212 12.12 5.88 13.23
C LYS A 212 11.36 6.18 14.52
N SER A 213 12.05 6.43 15.64
CA SER A 213 11.39 6.73 16.91
C SER A 213 10.62 8.05 16.88
N ALA A 214 11.09 9.04 16.11
CA ALA A 214 10.38 10.31 15.93
C ALA A 214 9.06 10.16 15.15
N PHE A 215 8.91 9.08 14.41
CA PHE A 215 7.69 8.77 13.66
C PHE A 215 6.61 8.10 14.52
N GLU A 216 7.01 7.34 15.55
CA GLU A 216 6.08 6.60 16.42
C GLU A 216 5.18 7.54 17.26
N GLU A 217 5.60 8.79 17.45
CA GLU A 217 4.84 9.83 18.18
C GLU A 217 3.83 10.57 17.29
N LEU A 218 3.92 10.42 15.97
CA LEU A 218 3.04 11.09 15.01
C LEU A 218 1.77 10.27 14.77
N VAL A 219 0.65 10.97 14.62
CA VAL A 219 -0.65 10.36 14.38
C VAL A 219 -1.21 10.84 13.04
N LEU A 220 -1.81 9.91 12.29
CA LEU A 220 -2.65 10.26 11.14
C LEU A 220 -4.04 10.61 11.66
N TYR A 221 -4.47 11.85 11.46
CA TYR A 221 -5.80 12.32 11.88
C TYR A 221 -6.96 11.72 11.08
N ARG A 222 -6.67 11.11 9.92
CA ARG A 222 -7.65 10.39 9.11
C ARG A 222 -7.82 8.97 9.64
N ASP A 223 -8.99 8.66 10.19
CA ASP A 223 -9.32 7.28 10.57
C ASP A 223 -9.82 6.47 9.36
N GLU A 224 -8.88 5.84 8.66
CA GLU A 224 -9.16 4.88 7.59
C GLU A 224 -8.62 3.48 7.90
N PHE A 225 -8.42 3.21 9.19
CA PHE A 225 -7.83 1.95 9.62
C PHE A 225 -8.60 0.75 9.07
N SER A 226 -9.94 0.79 9.12
CA SER A 226 -10.77 -0.30 8.59
C SER A 226 -10.58 -0.51 7.09
N LEU A 227 -10.52 0.58 6.31
CA LEU A 227 -10.30 0.52 4.87
C LEU A 227 -8.92 -0.05 4.54
N VAL A 228 -7.86 0.48 5.16
CA VAL A 228 -6.48 0.05 4.92
C VAL A 228 -6.26 -1.39 5.38
N ARG A 229 -6.84 -1.79 6.52
CA ARG A 229 -6.82 -3.17 7.01
C ARG A 229 -7.46 -4.13 5.99
N ASP A 230 -8.63 -3.75 5.46
CA ASP A 230 -9.37 -4.61 4.53
C ASP A 230 -8.64 -4.72 3.18
N LEU A 231 -8.07 -3.62 2.67
CA LEU A 231 -7.17 -3.61 1.51
C LEU A 231 -5.97 -4.52 1.73
N TYR A 232 -5.29 -4.38 2.88
CA TYR A 232 -4.14 -5.22 3.22
C TYR A 232 -4.53 -6.69 3.27
N GLN A 233 -5.65 -7.03 3.93
CA GLN A 233 -6.09 -8.41 4.03
C GLN A 233 -6.37 -8.99 2.64
N GLN A 234 -7.20 -8.34 1.84
CA GLN A 234 -7.58 -8.84 0.50
C GLN A 234 -6.36 -8.93 -0.43
N GLY A 235 -5.52 -7.90 -0.45
CA GLY A 235 -4.26 -7.89 -1.19
C GLY A 235 -3.30 -9.01 -0.76
N PHE A 236 -3.16 -9.25 0.55
CA PHE A 236 -2.31 -10.33 1.07
C PHE A 236 -2.84 -11.71 0.66
N GLU A 237 -4.15 -11.94 0.81
CA GLU A 237 -4.78 -13.21 0.43
C GLU A 237 -4.59 -13.50 -1.06
N LEU A 238 -4.72 -12.47 -1.90
CA LEU A 238 -4.58 -12.57 -3.34
C LEU A 238 -3.11 -12.76 -3.76
N ALA A 239 -2.18 -12.02 -3.15
CA ALA A 239 -0.76 -12.21 -3.38
C ALA A 239 -0.31 -13.65 -3.07
N CYS A 240 -0.86 -14.24 -2.00
CA CYS A 240 -0.61 -15.63 -1.63
C CYS A 240 -1.06 -16.63 -2.70
N LYS A 241 -2.23 -16.40 -3.32
CA LYS A 241 -2.71 -17.19 -4.47
C LYS A 241 -1.79 -17.07 -5.69
N CYS A 242 -1.03 -15.99 -5.79
CA CYS A 242 -0.06 -15.73 -6.87
C CYS A 242 1.36 -16.26 -6.57
N LEU A 243 1.60 -16.98 -5.47
CA LEU A 243 2.94 -17.50 -5.13
C LEU A 243 3.31 -18.78 -5.89
N TRP A 244 2.34 -19.60 -6.26
CA TRP A 244 2.61 -20.89 -6.91
C TRP A 244 3.46 -20.79 -8.19
N PRO A 245 3.33 -19.78 -9.09
CA PRO A 245 4.18 -19.65 -10.28
C PRO A 245 5.65 -19.44 -9.90
N LEU A 246 5.91 -18.66 -8.84
CA LEU A 246 7.26 -18.39 -8.34
C LEU A 246 7.91 -19.67 -7.83
N ILE A 247 7.14 -20.45 -7.05
CA ILE A 247 7.58 -21.73 -6.49
C ILE A 247 7.80 -22.76 -7.59
N ALA A 248 6.84 -22.90 -8.51
CA ALA A 248 6.94 -23.83 -9.63
C ALA A 248 8.21 -23.54 -10.47
N ALA A 249 8.48 -22.28 -10.79
CA ALA A 249 9.69 -21.91 -11.51
C ALA A 249 10.98 -22.25 -10.73
N GLN A 250 10.98 -22.04 -9.40
CA GLN A 250 12.12 -22.40 -8.56
C GLN A 250 12.32 -23.91 -8.44
N ASN A 251 11.25 -24.67 -8.21
CA ASN A 251 11.28 -26.12 -8.08
C ASN A 251 11.73 -26.77 -9.39
N SER A 252 11.17 -26.33 -10.52
CA SER A 252 11.61 -26.77 -11.85
C SER A 252 13.11 -26.55 -12.06
N VAL A 253 13.64 -25.35 -11.80
CA VAL A 253 15.08 -25.08 -12.00
C VAL A 253 15.97 -25.86 -11.05
N LYS A 254 15.57 -26.06 -9.79
CA LYS A 254 16.40 -26.72 -8.78
C LYS A 254 16.32 -28.25 -8.82
N ARG A 255 15.17 -28.80 -9.21
CA ARG A 255 14.83 -30.22 -9.01
C ARG A 255 14.24 -30.88 -10.26
N GLY A 256 14.04 -30.14 -11.34
CA GLY A 256 13.51 -30.65 -12.60
C GLY A 256 12.00 -30.84 -12.65
N ASN A 257 11.30 -30.72 -11.52
CA ASN A 257 9.85 -30.91 -11.41
C ASN A 257 9.21 -29.74 -10.63
N PRO A 258 8.17 -29.08 -11.16
CA PRO A 258 7.47 -27.98 -10.47
C PRO A 258 6.78 -28.40 -9.16
N ASP A 259 6.34 -29.66 -9.06
CA ASP A 259 5.67 -30.22 -7.89
C ASP A 259 6.66 -30.71 -6.81
N ASP A 260 7.97 -30.73 -7.09
CA ASP A 260 8.95 -31.20 -6.12
C ASP A 260 9.42 -30.06 -5.17
N PHE A 261 8.90 -30.09 -3.94
CA PHE A 261 9.28 -29.16 -2.87
C PHE A 261 10.59 -29.54 -2.17
N GLY A 262 11.10 -30.76 -2.38
CA GLY A 262 12.25 -31.34 -1.70
C GLY A 262 12.09 -31.42 -0.18
N GLU A 263 13.20 -31.68 0.52
CA GLU A 263 13.26 -31.84 1.98
C GLU A 263 13.75 -30.57 2.71
N VAL A 264 14.20 -29.56 1.97
CA VAL A 264 14.72 -28.30 2.53
C VAL A 264 13.57 -27.33 2.76
N HIS A 265 13.24 -27.10 4.04
CA HIS A 265 12.18 -26.20 4.47
C HIS A 265 12.67 -25.23 5.54
N PRO A 266 12.05 -24.04 5.68
CA PRO A 266 12.36 -23.15 6.80
C PRO A 266 12.08 -23.84 8.15
N ASP A 267 12.98 -23.68 9.13
CA ASP A 267 12.90 -24.33 10.45
C ASP A 267 11.56 -24.08 11.18
N ARG A 268 10.92 -22.95 10.86
CA ARG A 268 9.66 -22.50 11.47
C ARG A 268 8.42 -23.24 10.95
N VAL A 269 8.56 -24.13 9.97
CA VAL A 269 7.46 -24.89 9.35
C VAL A 269 7.44 -26.34 9.88
N PRO A 270 6.43 -26.72 10.70
CA PRO A 270 6.31 -28.07 11.22
C PRO A 270 6.25 -29.10 10.10
N GLU A 271 6.90 -30.26 10.27
CA GLU A 271 6.99 -31.30 9.24
C GLU A 271 5.64 -31.73 8.68
N LYS A 272 4.65 -31.90 9.55
CA LYS A 272 3.28 -32.30 9.18
C LYS A 272 2.55 -31.28 8.29
N GLN A 273 3.03 -30.04 8.27
CA GLN A 273 2.43 -28.93 7.52
C GLN A 273 3.21 -28.60 6.23
N ARG A 274 4.33 -29.29 5.97
CA ARG A 274 5.14 -29.07 4.76
C ARG A 274 4.39 -29.57 3.52
N PRO A 275 4.13 -28.70 2.53
CA PRO A 275 3.47 -29.12 1.30
C PRO A 275 4.41 -29.98 0.48
N LYS A 276 3.87 -31.06 -0.07
CA LYS A 276 4.61 -32.03 -0.89
C LYS A 276 4.49 -31.78 -2.39
N ASN A 277 3.57 -30.90 -2.80
CA ASN A 277 3.30 -30.53 -4.19
C ASN A 277 2.53 -29.19 -4.22
N LEU A 278 2.32 -28.65 -5.43
CA LEU A 278 1.66 -27.35 -5.58
C LEU A 278 0.20 -27.39 -5.11
N ASP A 279 -0.52 -28.50 -5.31
CA ASP A 279 -1.92 -28.63 -4.89
C ASP A 279 -2.08 -28.58 -3.36
N LYS A 280 -1.14 -29.19 -2.62
CA LYS A 280 -1.08 -29.10 -1.17
C LYS A 280 -0.63 -27.72 -0.71
N PHE A 281 0.30 -27.10 -1.44
CA PHE A 281 0.73 -25.73 -1.14
C PHE A 281 -0.45 -24.76 -1.21
N ASP A 282 -1.28 -24.83 -2.25
CA ASP A 282 -2.44 -23.94 -2.40
C ASP A 282 -3.49 -24.12 -1.30
N LYS A 283 -3.56 -25.31 -0.69
CA LYS A 283 -4.47 -25.63 0.43
C LYS A 283 -3.90 -25.29 1.81
N THR A 284 -2.62 -24.89 1.90
CA THR A 284 -2.07 -24.41 3.17
C THR A 284 -2.60 -23.01 3.50
N SER A 285 -2.60 -22.65 4.77
CA SER A 285 -2.99 -21.30 5.15
C SER A 285 -2.03 -20.27 4.55
N GLN A 286 -2.52 -19.09 4.20
CA GLN A 286 -1.71 -18.03 3.58
C GLN A 286 -0.52 -17.61 4.47
N CYS A 287 -0.71 -17.61 5.79
CA CYS A 287 0.39 -17.37 6.74
C CYS A 287 1.48 -18.45 6.65
N LEU A 288 1.09 -19.69 6.38
CA LEU A 288 2.03 -20.79 6.17
C LEU A 288 2.71 -20.69 4.80
N GLN A 289 2.00 -20.25 3.76
CA GLN A 289 2.56 -20.00 2.43
C GLN A 289 3.65 -18.90 2.47
N ASP A 290 3.38 -17.77 3.15
CA ASP A 290 4.37 -16.69 3.34
C ASP A 290 5.62 -17.18 4.09
N ARG A 291 5.43 -17.97 5.15
CA ARG A 291 6.55 -18.58 5.90
C ARG A 291 7.38 -19.54 5.05
N ILE A 292 6.74 -20.35 4.21
CA ILE A 292 7.42 -21.29 3.31
C ILE A 292 8.22 -20.53 2.24
N CYS A 293 7.68 -19.43 1.72
CA CYS A 293 8.36 -18.59 0.74
C CYS A 293 9.48 -17.73 1.33
N GLY A 294 9.54 -17.59 2.66
CA GLY A 294 10.53 -16.76 3.34
C GLY A 294 10.38 -15.27 3.00
N THR A 295 9.18 -14.83 2.61
CA THR A 295 8.94 -13.50 2.05
C THR A 295 8.83 -12.39 3.10
N SER A 296 8.59 -12.70 4.38
CA SER A 296 8.88 -11.78 5.49
C SER A 296 8.84 -12.44 6.86
N SER A 297 9.83 -12.16 7.70
CA SER A 297 9.79 -12.42 9.14
C SER A 297 8.91 -11.41 9.91
N ARG A 298 8.34 -10.39 9.25
CA ARG A 298 7.49 -9.34 9.86
C ARG A 298 6.00 -9.45 9.52
N LEU A 299 5.63 -9.85 8.30
CA LEU A 299 4.21 -9.93 7.85
C LEU A 299 3.32 -10.83 8.73
N GLY A 300 3.86 -11.93 9.24
CA GLY A 300 3.12 -12.84 10.13
C GLY A 300 3.00 -12.38 11.59
N ALA A 301 3.85 -11.45 12.04
CA ALA A 301 3.80 -10.88 13.38
C ALA A 301 2.71 -9.80 13.46
N ASP A 302 2.60 -8.96 12.43
CA ASP A 302 1.65 -7.85 12.35
C ASP A 302 0.20 -8.33 12.23
N ARG A 303 -0.07 -9.43 11.51
CA ARG A 303 -1.44 -10.02 11.47
C ARG A 303 -1.92 -10.48 12.86
N LYS A 304 -1.01 -11.00 13.71
CA LYS A 304 -1.36 -11.38 15.09
C LYS A 304 -1.55 -10.17 16.00
N ALA A 305 -0.90 -9.04 15.71
CA ALA A 305 -1.10 -7.77 16.42
C ALA A 305 -2.41 -7.09 15.99
N LEU A 306 -2.68 -7.02 14.69
CA LEU A 306 -3.89 -6.44 14.08
C LEU A 306 -5.19 -7.18 14.49
N LEU A 307 -5.11 -8.49 14.74
CA LEU A 307 -6.25 -9.28 15.25
C LEU A 307 -6.41 -9.21 16.78
N LYS A 308 -5.44 -8.63 17.51
CA LYS A 308 -5.44 -8.53 18.98
C LYS A 308 -5.76 -7.14 19.51
N THR A 309 -5.73 -6.11 18.67
CA THR A 309 -6.16 -4.76 19.07
C THR A 309 -7.68 -4.76 19.24
N LYS A 310 -8.16 -4.90 20.49
CA LYS A 310 -9.52 -4.47 20.84
C LYS A 310 -9.64 -2.98 20.52
N PRO A 311 -10.79 -2.50 20.00
CA PRO A 311 -11.04 -1.07 19.94
C PRO A 311 -10.89 -0.48 21.36
N PRO A 312 -10.35 0.73 21.51
CA PRO A 312 -10.34 1.40 22.81
C PRO A 312 -11.79 1.51 23.31
N PRO A 313 -12.02 1.38 24.63
CA PRO A 313 -13.37 1.44 25.16
C PRO A 313 -14.01 2.79 24.83
N GLU A 314 -15.11 2.75 24.06
CA GLU A 314 -16.07 3.84 23.97
C GLU A 314 -16.65 4.05 25.37
N ASN A 315 -16.07 4.98 26.15
CA ASN A 315 -16.70 5.82 27.17
C ASN A 315 -15.65 6.34 28.17
N THR A 316 -15.20 7.58 27.97
CA THR A 316 -14.92 8.50 29.09
C THR A 316 -15.23 9.92 28.62
N ILE A 317 -16.52 10.21 28.43
CA ILE A 317 -17.04 11.59 28.46
C ILE A 317 -17.36 11.89 29.92
N LEU A 318 -16.49 12.65 30.58
CA LEU A 318 -16.73 13.39 31.81
C LEU A 318 -15.83 14.62 31.68
N GLY A 319 -16.27 15.86 31.67
CA GLY A 319 -17.55 16.47 32.00
C GLY A 319 -17.19 17.94 32.20
N THR A 320 -17.81 18.79 31.40
CA THR A 320 -17.66 20.25 31.41
C THR A 320 -17.86 20.80 32.83
N ARG A 321 -16.90 21.57 33.35
CA ARG A 321 -17.18 22.59 34.36
C ARG A 321 -16.56 23.91 33.93
N GLN A 322 -17.41 24.72 33.31
CA GLN A 322 -17.27 26.17 33.33
C GLN A 322 -17.22 26.63 34.79
N HIS A 323 -16.24 27.46 35.13
CA HIS A 323 -16.38 28.43 36.22
C HIS A 323 -15.86 29.78 35.71
N ILE A 324 -16.83 30.62 35.32
CA ILE A 324 -16.69 32.06 35.34
C ILE A 324 -16.87 32.47 36.80
N THR A 325 -15.88 33.11 37.42
CA THR A 325 -16.17 34.09 38.47
C THR A 325 -15.07 35.14 38.58
N THR A 326 -15.51 36.35 38.29
CA THR A 326 -15.02 37.69 38.60
C THR A 326 -14.08 37.84 39.81
N SER A 327 -13.09 38.69 39.59
CA SER A 327 -12.21 39.36 40.54
C SER A 327 -12.95 40.02 41.72
N ARG A 328 -12.43 39.85 42.93
CA ARG A 328 -12.42 40.89 43.97
C ARG A 328 -11.38 40.65 45.07
N GLN A 329 -10.77 41.77 45.43
CA GLN A 329 -9.74 42.04 46.42
C GLN A 329 -10.03 41.54 47.86
N ALA A 330 -8.91 41.47 48.60
CA ALA A 330 -8.71 41.95 49.98
C ALA A 330 -8.71 40.95 51.16
N ALA A 331 -7.59 41.05 51.88
CA ALA A 331 -7.44 41.10 53.34
C ALA A 331 -7.43 39.79 54.18
N PHE A 332 -6.21 39.45 54.65
CA PHE A 332 -5.79 39.49 56.06
C PHE A 332 -6.63 38.79 57.16
N VAL A 333 -5.95 37.88 57.90
CA VAL A 333 -5.92 37.66 59.38
C VAL A 333 -6.12 36.19 59.83
N LYS A 334 -5.02 35.64 60.36
CA LYS A 334 -4.80 34.72 61.52
C LYS A 334 -5.73 33.53 61.78
N ARG A 335 -5.11 32.35 61.91
CA ARG A 335 -4.64 31.86 63.23
C ARG A 335 -3.22 31.33 63.14
#